data_AF-A0A7G8BIN6-F1
#
_entry.id   AF-A0A7G8BIN6-F1
#
_cell.length_a   1.000
_cell.length_b   1.000
_cell.length_c   1.000
_cell.angle_alpha   90.00
_cell.angle_beta   90.00
_cell.angle_gamma   90.00
#
_symmetry.space_group_name_H-M   'P 1'
#
loop_
_entity.id
_entity.type
_entity.pdbx_description
1 polymer ?
#
loop_
_entity_poly.entity_id
_entity_poly.type
_entity_poly.pdbx_seq_one_letter_code
_entity_poly.pdbx_strand_id
1 'polypeptide(L)' 'MTNGLVRYQQAGDPHFVTFSCYDRRPYLGMAAARDLSERSLEAMQLRYDFFLTGLCRDAGACASAYQ' A
#
# COMPACT_ATOMS: atom_id res chain seq x y z
N MET A 1 -9.17 -13.53 -7.08
CA MET A 1 -9.41 -14.78 -6.32
C MET A 1 -8.89 -14.59 -4.91
N THR A 2 -9.73 -14.83 -3.91
CA THR A 2 -9.42 -14.71 -2.46
C THR A 2 -9.51 -16.06 -1.73
N ASN A 3 -9.65 -17.17 -2.46
CA ASN A 3 -9.94 -18.47 -1.84
C ASN A 3 -8.79 -18.91 -0.92
N GLY A 4 -9.12 -19.15 0.35
CA GLY A 4 -8.18 -19.61 1.36
C GLY A 4 -7.37 -18.53 2.07
N LEU A 5 -7.52 -17.24 1.71
CA LEU A 5 -6.86 -16.15 2.44
C LEU A 5 -7.69 -15.75 3.66
N VAL A 6 -7.10 -15.87 4.84
CA VAL A 6 -7.67 -15.36 6.10
C VAL A 6 -7.13 -13.96 6.34
N ARG A 7 -8.03 -12.98 6.51
CA ARG A 7 -7.65 -11.61 6.86
C ARG A 7 -7.62 -11.48 8.38
N TYR A 8 -6.42 -11.43 8.93
CA TYR A 8 -6.22 -11.04 10.32
C TYR A 8 -6.23 -9.51 10.41
N GLN A 9 -7.24 -8.96 11.08
CA GLN A 9 -7.36 -7.52 11.36
C GLN A 9 -7.10 -7.30 12.84
N GLN A 10 -6.60 -6.12 13.21
CA GLN A 10 -6.35 -5.74 14.61
C GLN A 10 -5.34 -6.65 15.35
N ALA A 11 -4.48 -7.38 14.64
CA ALA A 11 -3.44 -8.20 15.25
C ALA A 11 -2.40 -7.35 16.00
N GLY A 12 -2.31 -6.05 15.71
CA GLY A 12 -1.31 -5.14 16.29
C GLY A 12 0.05 -5.21 15.59
N ASP A 13 0.23 -6.17 14.69
CA ASP A 13 1.46 -6.37 13.94
C ASP A 13 1.52 -5.46 12.69
N PRO A 14 2.72 -5.06 12.25
CA PRO A 14 2.90 -4.40 10.96
C PRO A 14 2.46 -5.32 9.80
N HIS A 15 1.65 -4.78 8.89
CA HIS A 15 1.18 -5.52 7.72
C HIS A 15 1.67 -4.87 6.41
N PHE A 16 2.20 -5.68 5.50
CA PHE A 16 2.50 -5.23 4.15
C PHE A 16 1.25 -5.33 3.26
N VAL A 17 0.81 -4.19 2.72
CA VAL A 17 -0.38 -4.11 1.86
C VAL A 17 0.04 -3.77 0.44
N THR A 18 -0.28 -4.66 -0.50
CA THR A 18 -0.13 -4.38 -1.93
C THR A 18 -1.48 -4.05 -2.56
N PHE A 19 -1.46 -3.12 -3.52
CA PHE A 19 -2.63 -2.80 -4.32
C PHE A 19 -2.21 -2.60 -5.78
N SER A 20 -3.20 -2.66 -6.67
CA SER A 20 -3.02 -2.36 -8.08
C SER A 20 -4.22 -1.57 -8.57
N CYS A 21 -4.04 -0.80 -9.64
CA CYS A 21 -5.18 -0.18 -10.31
C CYS A 21 -6.12 -1.27 -10.84
N TYR A 22 -7.42 -0.98 -10.83
CA TYR A 22 -8.42 -1.85 -11.43
C TYR A 22 -8.01 -2.23 -12.86
N ASP A 23 -8.15 -3.52 -13.20
CA ASP A 23 -7.76 -4.06 -14.51
C ASP A 23 -6.26 -3.85 -14.85
N ARG A 24 -5.41 -3.65 -13.82
CA ARG A 24 -3.96 -3.37 -13.95
C ARG A 24 -3.64 -2.20 -14.87
N ARG A 25 -4.57 -1.24 -14.99
CA ARG A 25 -4.36 -0.07 -15.84
C ARG A 25 -3.18 0.77 -15.36
N PRO A 26 -2.38 1.37 -16.26
CA PRO A 26 -1.15 2.07 -15.91
C PRO A 26 -1.41 3.50 -15.38
N TYR A 27 -2.46 3.72 -14.57
CA TYR A 27 -2.80 5.05 -14.07
C TYR A 27 -1.75 5.63 -13.12
N LEU A 28 -0.98 4.77 -12.46
CA LEU A 28 0.18 5.16 -11.66
C LEU A 28 1.48 5.20 -12.49
N GLY A 29 1.40 5.30 -13.82
CA GLY A 29 2.57 5.49 -14.69
C GLY A 29 3.12 6.92 -14.67
N MET A 30 2.29 7.91 -14.31
CA MET A 30 2.69 9.32 -14.21
C MET A 30 3.10 9.67 -12.78
N ALA A 31 4.16 10.47 -12.63
CA ALA A 31 4.65 10.94 -11.33
C ALA A 31 3.54 11.64 -10.52
N ALA A 32 2.79 12.56 -11.14
CA ALA A 32 1.72 13.30 -10.47
C ALA A 32 0.60 12.39 -9.90
N ALA A 33 0.31 11.27 -10.57
CA ALA A 33 -0.68 10.31 -10.10
C ALA A 33 -0.16 9.49 -8.89
N ARG A 34 1.15 9.17 -8.87
CA ARG A 34 1.81 8.55 -7.71
C ARG A 34 1.81 9.50 -6.52
N ASP A 35 2.19 10.76 -6.72
CA ASP A 35 2.22 11.77 -5.66
C ASP A 35 0.82 12.02 -5.09
N LEU A 36 -0.22 12.02 -5.93
CA LEU A 36 -1.61 12.11 -5.45
C LEU A 36 -2.00 10.91 -4.58
N SER A 37 -1.55 9.71 -4.96
CA SER A 37 -1.80 8.49 -4.19
C SER A 37 -1.06 8.50 -2.85
N GLU A 38 0.21 8.93 -2.84
CA GLU A 38 1.02 9.15 -1.63
C GLU A 38 0.32 10.11 -0.66
N ARG A 39 -0.06 11.30 -1.12
CA ARG A 39 -0.79 12.29 -0.31
C ARG A 39 -2.13 11.76 0.21
N SER A 40 -2.81 10.93 -0.58
CA SER A 40 -4.09 10.34 -0.15
C SER A 40 -3.89 9.33 0.98
N LEU A 41 -2.81 8.54 0.95
CA LEU A 41 -2.46 7.59 2.02
C LEU A 41 -2.04 8.32 3.29
N GLU A 42 -1.27 9.40 3.19
CA GLU A 42 -0.92 10.26 4.33
C GLU A 42 -2.18 10.87 4.97
N ALA A 43 -3.13 11.35 4.15
CA ALA A 43 -4.40 11.86 4.67
C ALA A 43 -5.22 10.77 5.38
N MET A 44 -5.19 9.54 4.86
CA MET A 44 -5.84 8.38 5.50
C MET A 44 -5.15 8.01 6.82
N GLN A 45 -3.83 8.11 6.89
CA GLN A 45 -3.05 7.86 8.11
C GLN A 45 -3.58 8.70 9.27
N LEU A 46 -3.74 10.01 9.05
CA LEU A 46 -4.27 10.94 10.04
C LEU A 46 -5.74 10.69 10.36
N ARG A 47 -6.53 10.30 9.36
CA ARG A 47 -7.98 10.09 9.51
C ARG A 47 -8.32 8.83 10.30
N TYR A 48 -7.54 7.77 10.13
CA TYR A 48 -7.84 6.44 10.66
C TYR A 48 -6.85 5.99 11.75
N ASP A 49 -5.93 6.87 12.16
CA ASP A 49 -4.98 6.65 13.25
C ASP A 49 -4.20 5.33 13.10
N PHE A 50 -3.59 5.14 11.94
CA PHE A 50 -2.66 4.01 11.71
C PHE A 50 -1.25 4.53 11.45
N PHE A 51 -0.26 3.64 11.55
CA PHE A 51 1.13 3.98 11.27
C PHE A 51 1.51 3.55 9.85
N LEU A 52 2.05 4.49 9.06
CA LEU A 52 2.61 4.21 7.74
C LEU A 52 4.14 4.22 7.84
N THR A 53 4.76 3.04 7.75
CA THR A 53 6.23 2.88 7.85
C THR A 53 6.96 3.22 6.55
N GLY A 54 6.28 3.14 5.41
CA GLY A 54 6.81 3.52 4.10
C GLY A 54 5.89 3.11 2.94
N LEU A 55 6.11 3.73 1.78
CA LEU A 55 5.46 3.36 0.52
C LEU A 55 6.52 2.97 -0.52
N CYS A 56 6.32 1.84 -1.17
CA CYS A 56 7.20 1.36 -2.22
C CYS A 56 6.59 1.58 -3.60
N ARG A 57 7.33 2.31 -4.46
CA ARG A 57 6.92 2.64 -5.83
C ARG A 57 7.13 1.47 -6.79
N ASP A 58 8.09 0.60 -6.48
CA ASP A 58 8.43 -0.61 -7.22
C ASP A 58 8.48 -1.82 -6.29
N ALA A 59 7.68 -2.84 -6.59
CA ALA A 59 7.57 -4.05 -5.78
C ALA A 59 8.92 -4.80 -5.64
N GLY A 60 9.78 -4.73 -6.65
CA GLY A 60 11.09 -5.41 -6.66
C GLY A 60 12.12 -4.83 -5.69
N ALA A 61 12.00 -3.56 -5.30
CA ALA A 61 12.97 -2.89 -4.43
C ALA A 61 12.65 -3.03 -2.93
N CYS A 62 11.41 -3.38 -2.59
CA CYS A 62 10.87 -3.23 -1.24
C CYS A 62 11.02 -4.47 -0.35
N ALA A 63 11.05 -5.68 -0.95
CA ALA A 63 11.06 -6.93 -0.19
C ALA A 63 12.31 -7.10 0.72
N SER A 64 13.39 -6.38 0.41
CA SER A 64 14.63 -6.37 1.20
C SER A 64 14.57 -5.47 2.44
N ALA A 65 13.58 -4.58 2.57
CA ALA A 65 13.54 -3.55 3.62
C ALA A 65 12.82 -4.00 4.91
N TYR A 66 12.23 -5.21 4.92
CA TYR A 66 11.47 -5.78 6.05
C TYR A 66 12.01 -7.17 6.45
N GLN A 67 13.31 -7.38 6.26
CA GLN A 67 14.09 -8.53 6.76
C GLN A 67 15.01 -8.09 7.90
#